data_AF-A0A1G2FN38-F1
#
_entry.id   AF-A0A1G2FN38-F1
#
_cell.length_a   1.000
_cell.length_b   1.000
_cell.length_c   1.000
_cell.angle_alpha   90.00
_cell.angle_beta   90.00
_cell.angle_gamma   90.00
#
_symmetry.space_group_name_H-M   'P 1'
#
loop_
_entity.id
_entity.type
_entity.pdbx_description
1 polymer ?
#
loop_
_entity_poly.entity_id
_entity_poly.type
_entity_poly.pdbx_seq_one_letter_code
_entity_poly.pdbx_strand_id
1 'polypeptide(L)'
;MASRHFLKLILGLVICVAAGTVILAALGPNKKSAIFNNKEKIEFIDTNFYEFKELMEDSIAQAQKNYGNQHQKEIKNQFIQLGVTSHHLPTAAEFISDFYVNLYYSRGPRDIFVILGPDHFERGYTSVSTAFYPFITPFGELKIENSITEELIKNGVNIDNEVFKNEHSIGVQAILIKSLFPQARIVPLIFQLNTDERLINNIAEVLNEHKDKITVISSVDFSHYQPYEYAQVLDKESKKMISDFNFDSFTLEYADSPPTLKLLGRLTDFFNADKIAVLDIANSYDFTKKTNNTTGYINALFTKDYPKHSSTLMFVGDIMLSRSVGEKMKKENNWRWPFLEIADYLKEADLVFGNLEGPISDKGKKTNGDFSFRADPKAIEGLKYAGFNILSVANNHIGDWGKEAMEDTFKILKENNIGYIGGGHNKQEARSFITQKLDNGTKIAFLAYTNLVSRYWEAKDNISGIAWLDEKQMKEDIEKAKKQSDIIAVSMHFGEEYNIYHNKVQQFFARTAIDNGADLVIGHHPHVIQEIEKYKEGYIAYSLGNFVFDQLFSQETTQGLILKVLVEDKKIKDLEPVKIKISNSFQPSLIFGR
;
A
#
# COMPACT_ATOMS: atom_id res chain seq x y z
N MET A 1 9.51 -23.87 55.72
CA MET A 1 10.54 -23.88 54.66
C MET A 1 9.99 -23.15 53.44
N ALA A 2 10.21 -21.84 53.37
CA ALA A 2 9.99 -20.99 52.20
C ALA A 2 10.55 -19.60 52.52
N SER A 3 11.87 -19.47 52.65
CA SER A 3 12.54 -18.16 52.84
C SER A 3 14.04 -18.18 52.50
N ARG A 4 14.45 -18.98 51.50
CA ARG A 4 15.87 -19.05 51.08
C ARG A 4 16.13 -18.92 49.58
N HIS A 5 15.14 -18.53 48.77
CA HIS A 5 15.33 -18.34 47.32
C HIS A 5 15.11 -16.92 46.80
N PHE A 6 14.87 -15.93 47.67
CA PHE A 6 14.77 -14.52 47.26
C PHE A 6 16.05 -13.69 47.50
N LEU A 7 17.06 -14.25 48.19
CA LEU A 7 18.28 -13.50 48.57
C LEU A 7 19.47 -13.71 47.62
N LYS A 8 19.35 -14.54 46.56
CA LYS A 8 20.42 -14.79 45.58
C LYS A 8 20.30 -13.99 44.28
N LEU A 9 19.16 -13.37 43.98
CA LEU A 9 19.02 -12.52 42.79
C LEU A 9 19.45 -11.06 43.02
N ILE A 10 19.45 -10.57 44.26
CA ILE A 10 19.80 -9.17 44.57
C ILE A 10 21.32 -8.99 44.80
N LEU A 11 22.08 -10.06 45.07
CA LEU A 11 23.54 -9.98 45.23
C LEU A 11 24.31 -10.07 43.90
N GLY A 12 23.68 -10.54 42.82
CA GLY A 12 24.28 -10.61 41.48
C GLY A 12 24.25 -9.30 40.70
N LEU A 13 23.31 -8.40 41.00
CA LEU A 13 23.16 -7.13 40.28
C LEU A 13 23.97 -5.97 40.89
N VAL A 14 24.46 -6.12 42.13
CA VAL A 14 25.23 -5.07 42.83
C VAL A 14 26.75 -5.22 42.63
N ILE A 15 27.24 -6.36 42.14
CA ILE A 15 28.67 -6.59 41.91
C ILE A 15 29.12 -6.15 40.49
N CYS A 16 28.24 -6.11 39.49
CA CYS A 16 28.59 -5.59 38.16
C CYS A 16 28.60 -4.05 38.07
N VAL A 17 27.92 -3.34 38.96
CA VAL A 17 27.90 -1.86 38.97
C VAL A 17 29.02 -1.26 39.83
N ALA A 18 29.65 -2.04 40.72
CA ALA A 18 30.76 -1.57 41.55
C ALA A 18 32.16 -1.79 40.93
N ALA A 19 32.32 -2.69 39.96
CA ALA A 19 33.61 -2.94 39.31
C ALA A 19 33.93 -1.94 38.18
N GLY A 20 32.92 -1.32 37.57
CA GLY A 20 33.11 -0.31 36.51
C GLY A 20 33.49 1.08 37.03
N THR A 21 33.16 1.40 38.29
CA THR A 21 33.32 2.75 38.85
C THR A 21 34.61 2.93 39.64
N VAL A 22 35.36 1.85 39.93
CA VAL A 22 36.61 1.91 40.70
C VAL A 22 37.87 1.97 39.82
N ILE A 23 37.77 1.66 38.51
CA ILE A 23 38.93 1.74 37.59
C ILE A 23 39.16 3.17 37.05
N LEU A 24 38.18 4.07 37.16
CA LEU A 24 38.25 5.44 36.62
C LEU A 24 38.79 6.49 37.61
N ALA A 25 39.14 6.13 38.85
CA ALA A 25 39.60 7.08 39.86
C ALA A 25 41.12 7.07 40.13
N ALA A 26 41.92 6.25 39.44
CA ALA A 26 43.34 6.07 39.77
C ALA A 26 44.35 6.40 38.66
N LEU A 27 43.96 7.08 37.58
CA LEU A 27 44.90 7.42 36.50
C LEU A 27 44.87 8.93 36.20
N GLY A 28 46.00 9.58 36.48
CA GLY A 28 46.20 11.02 36.31
C GLY A 28 46.12 11.51 34.86
N PRO A 29 46.08 12.85 34.64
CA PRO A 29 45.65 13.47 33.39
C PRO A 29 46.46 13.08 32.12
N ASN A 30 47.69 12.58 32.29
CA ASN A 30 48.62 12.33 31.17
C ASN A 30 48.68 10.88 30.68
N LYS A 31 47.70 10.03 30.99
CA LYS A 31 47.56 8.68 30.39
C LYS A 31 46.20 8.44 29.69
N LYS A 32 45.40 9.50 29.46
CA LYS A 32 44.16 9.43 28.68
C LYS A 32 44.36 9.36 27.16
N SER A 33 45.59 9.52 26.65
CA SER A 33 45.87 9.55 25.21
C SER A 33 46.44 8.26 24.60
N ALA A 34 46.51 7.14 25.34
CA ALA A 34 47.19 5.93 24.86
C ALA A 34 46.37 4.63 24.91
N ILE A 35 45.06 4.66 25.17
CA ILE A 35 44.21 3.44 25.27
C ILE A 35 43.05 3.43 24.25
N PHE A 36 42.99 4.39 23.32
CA PHE A 36 41.98 4.43 22.23
C PHE A 36 42.53 4.18 20.82
N ASN A 37 43.76 3.64 20.69
CA ASN A 37 44.35 3.31 19.38
C ASN A 37 44.29 1.81 19.06
N ASN A 38 43.08 1.22 19.11
CA ASN A 38 42.80 -0.05 18.42
C ASN A 38 41.30 -0.26 18.19
N LYS A 39 40.59 0.78 17.72
CA LYS A 39 39.33 0.55 16.98
C LYS A 39 39.73 0.23 15.55
N GLU A 40 39.33 -0.92 15.04
CA GLU A 40 39.26 -1.16 13.59
C GLU A 40 38.65 0.08 12.95
N LYS A 41 39.40 0.76 12.07
CA LYS A 41 38.82 1.82 11.24
C LYS A 41 37.80 1.11 10.37
N ILE A 42 36.52 1.30 10.67
CA ILE A 42 35.47 0.97 9.71
C ILE A 42 35.73 1.90 8.52
N GLU A 43 36.17 1.35 7.40
CA GLU A 43 36.41 2.12 6.19
C GLU A 43 35.05 2.41 5.53
N PHE A 44 34.85 3.67 5.13
CA PHE A 44 33.57 4.18 4.60
C PHE A 44 33.83 5.16 3.44
N ILE A 45 32.79 5.40 2.64
CA ILE A 45 32.78 6.43 1.58
C ILE A 45 31.91 7.59 2.06
N ASP A 46 32.49 8.77 2.27
CA ASP A 46 31.70 9.96 2.63
C ASP A 46 31.15 10.62 1.37
N THR A 47 29.85 10.90 1.33
CA THR A 47 29.24 11.61 0.19
C THR A 47 29.54 13.11 0.18
N ASN A 48 30.04 13.69 1.28
CA ASN A 48 30.39 15.11 1.41
C ASN A 48 29.23 16.09 1.11
N PHE A 49 27.97 15.67 1.26
CA PHE A 49 26.78 16.49 0.93
C PHE A 49 26.06 17.11 2.15
N TYR A 50 26.74 17.23 3.29
CA TYR A 50 26.13 17.71 4.54
C TYR A 50 25.53 19.11 4.45
N GLU A 51 26.10 19.98 3.62
CA GLU A 51 25.61 21.34 3.39
C GLU A 51 24.27 21.40 2.64
N PHE A 52 23.89 20.35 1.91
CA PHE A 52 22.62 20.30 1.19
C PHE A 52 21.50 19.59 1.97
N LYS A 53 21.73 19.20 3.23
CA LYS A 53 20.74 18.44 4.00
C LYS A 53 19.39 19.16 4.08
N GLU A 54 19.39 20.43 4.46
CA GLU A 54 18.17 21.24 4.61
C GLU A 54 17.48 21.43 3.25
N LEU A 55 18.24 21.74 2.19
CA LEU A 55 17.72 21.84 0.82
C LEU A 55 17.00 20.55 0.39
N MET A 56 17.56 19.39 0.71
CA MET A 56 16.95 18.10 0.36
C MET A 56 15.70 17.81 1.20
N GLU A 57 15.70 18.12 2.50
CA GLU A 57 14.51 18.00 3.36
C GLU A 57 13.35 18.86 2.81
N ASP A 58 13.64 20.11 2.45
CA ASP A 58 12.65 21.03 1.87
C ASP A 58 12.14 20.56 0.51
N SER A 59 13.05 20.11 -0.37
CA SER A 59 12.69 19.60 -1.70
C SER A 59 11.81 18.34 -1.62
N ILE A 60 12.12 17.42 -0.70
CA ILE A 60 11.30 16.23 -0.44
C ILE A 60 9.93 16.63 0.11
N ALA A 61 9.88 17.54 1.09
CA ALA A 61 8.61 18.00 1.67
C ALA A 61 7.72 18.68 0.62
N GLN A 62 8.31 19.47 -0.27
CA GLN A 62 7.60 20.12 -1.37
C GLN A 62 7.08 19.10 -2.39
N ALA A 63 7.89 18.11 -2.77
CA ALA A 63 7.49 17.00 -3.63
C ALA A 63 6.33 16.19 -3.01
N GLN A 64 6.41 15.88 -1.71
CA GLN A 64 5.33 15.19 -0.97
C GLN A 64 4.05 16.03 -0.87
N LYS A 65 4.15 17.35 -0.71
CA LYS A 65 2.98 18.25 -0.70
C LYS A 65 2.31 18.32 -2.08
N ASN A 66 3.11 18.27 -3.14
CA ASN A 66 2.61 18.22 -4.50
C ASN A 66 1.99 16.86 -4.84
N TYR A 67 2.26 15.81 -4.04
CA TYR A 67 1.73 14.46 -4.21
C TYR A 67 0.20 14.40 -4.01
N GLY A 68 -0.56 14.08 -5.06
CA GLY A 68 -2.03 13.95 -5.03
C GLY A 68 -2.78 14.51 -6.24
N ASN A 69 -2.05 15.14 -7.18
CA ASN A 69 -2.62 15.64 -8.45
C ASN A 69 -2.97 14.49 -9.42
N GLN A 70 -3.78 14.80 -10.44
CA GLN A 70 -4.36 13.81 -11.37
C GLN A 70 -3.31 12.86 -12.00
N HIS A 71 -2.10 13.35 -12.30
CA HIS A 71 -1.00 12.57 -12.87
C HIS A 71 -0.35 11.58 -11.88
N GLN A 72 -0.36 11.88 -10.57
CA GLN A 72 0.26 11.03 -9.55
C GLN A 72 -0.68 9.93 -9.04
N LYS A 73 -1.99 10.09 -9.22
CA LYS A 73 -2.97 9.00 -9.02
C LYS A 73 -2.73 7.82 -9.96
N GLU A 74 -2.19 8.09 -11.15
CA GLU A 74 -1.86 7.07 -12.14
C GLU A 74 -0.64 6.23 -11.71
N ILE A 75 0.27 6.79 -10.89
CA ILE A 75 1.51 6.17 -10.40
C ILE A 75 1.29 5.33 -9.13
N LYS A 76 0.34 5.72 -8.27
CA LYS A 76 0.07 5.09 -6.95
C LYS A 76 -0.22 3.57 -7.01
N ASN A 77 -0.43 3.01 -8.20
CA ASN A 77 -0.65 1.58 -8.41
C ASN A 77 0.30 0.93 -9.43
N GLN A 78 1.24 1.68 -10.00
CA GLN A 78 2.20 1.12 -10.95
C GLN A 78 3.31 0.38 -10.20
N PHE A 79 3.77 -0.71 -10.78
CA PHE A 79 4.94 -1.42 -10.29
C PHE A 79 6.19 -0.89 -11.02
N ILE A 80 7.04 -0.20 -10.27
CA ILE A 80 8.21 0.52 -10.75
C ILE A 80 9.46 -0.10 -10.16
N GLN A 81 10.39 -0.44 -11.05
CA GLN A 81 11.68 -1.03 -10.70
C GLN A 81 12.85 -0.35 -11.38
N LEU A 82 12.62 0.38 -12.46
CA LEU A 82 13.67 1.04 -13.22
C LEU A 82 13.32 2.52 -13.34
N GLY A 83 14.33 3.39 -13.28
CA GLY A 83 14.14 4.80 -13.57
C GLY A 83 15.43 5.53 -13.89
N VAL A 84 15.28 6.71 -14.49
CA VAL A 84 16.35 7.66 -14.80
C VAL A 84 16.07 8.97 -14.08
N THR A 85 17.09 9.56 -13.48
CA THR A 85 17.06 10.92 -12.94
C THR A 85 18.46 11.55 -13.00
N SER A 86 18.52 12.85 -12.71
CA SER A 86 19.75 13.66 -12.73
C SER A 86 20.54 13.54 -11.42
N HIS A 87 21.82 13.94 -11.42
CA HIS A 87 22.66 14.15 -10.23
C HIS A 87 23.14 15.60 -10.05
N HIS A 88 22.56 16.56 -10.77
CA HIS A 88 23.02 17.95 -10.74
C HIS A 88 22.53 18.72 -9.51
N LEU A 89 23.15 18.50 -8.35
CA LEU A 89 22.93 19.32 -7.15
C LEU A 89 23.82 20.58 -7.12
N PRO A 90 23.35 21.68 -6.49
CA PRO A 90 22.04 21.86 -5.86
C PRO A 90 20.90 22.21 -6.85
N THR A 91 21.22 22.46 -8.12
CA THR A 91 20.30 23.06 -9.09
C THR A 91 19.03 22.25 -9.34
N ALA A 92 19.14 20.92 -9.43
CA ALA A 92 18.03 20.02 -9.74
C ALA A 92 17.39 19.39 -8.48
N ALA A 93 17.61 19.91 -7.27
CA ALA A 93 17.17 19.27 -6.02
C ALA A 93 15.68 18.92 -5.98
N GLU A 94 14.81 19.86 -6.39
CA GLU A 94 13.35 19.63 -6.47
C GLU A 94 13.02 18.54 -7.50
N PHE A 95 13.64 18.61 -8.68
CA PHE A 95 13.40 17.68 -9.78
C PHE A 95 13.77 16.24 -9.39
N ILE A 96 14.92 16.04 -8.76
CA ILE A 96 15.36 14.71 -8.30
C ILE A 96 14.48 14.24 -7.12
N SER A 97 14.06 15.14 -6.23
CA SER A 97 13.16 14.79 -5.11
C SER A 97 11.80 14.30 -5.61
N ASP A 98 11.24 14.93 -6.64
CA ASP A 98 9.98 14.49 -7.26
C ASP A 98 10.08 13.06 -7.79
N PHE A 99 11.21 12.68 -8.40
CA PHE A 99 11.45 11.31 -8.85
C PHE A 99 11.35 10.30 -7.70
N TYR A 100 12.05 10.54 -6.59
CA TYR A 100 12.06 9.61 -5.47
C TYR A 100 10.75 9.59 -4.67
N VAL A 101 10.04 10.72 -4.57
CA VAL A 101 8.71 10.74 -3.94
C VAL A 101 7.71 9.91 -4.75
N ASN A 102 7.75 9.99 -6.09
CA ASN A 102 6.94 9.10 -6.93
C ASN A 102 7.33 7.63 -6.74
N LEU A 103 8.62 7.34 -6.63
CA LEU A 103 9.11 6.00 -6.36
C LEU A 103 8.69 5.48 -4.98
N TYR A 104 8.66 6.34 -3.96
CA TYR A 104 8.25 6.05 -2.58
C TYR A 104 6.79 5.60 -2.49
N TYR A 105 5.90 6.26 -3.23
CA TYR A 105 4.47 5.93 -3.23
C TYR A 105 4.04 4.91 -4.30
N SER A 106 4.94 4.51 -5.19
CA SER A 106 4.70 3.44 -6.17
C SER A 106 4.96 2.06 -5.58
N ARG A 107 4.53 1.00 -6.29
CA ARG A 107 4.83 -0.38 -5.92
C ARG A 107 6.18 -0.80 -6.47
N GLY A 108 6.82 -1.76 -5.82
CA GLY A 108 8.09 -2.35 -6.26
C GLY A 108 9.00 -2.65 -5.07
N PRO A 109 10.11 -3.37 -5.29
CA PRO A 109 11.08 -3.64 -4.23
C PRO A 109 11.79 -2.35 -3.79
N ARG A 110 11.91 -2.09 -2.49
CA ARG A 110 12.60 -0.89 -1.95
C ARG A 110 13.69 -1.23 -0.92
N ASP A 111 14.08 -2.49 -0.87
CA ASP A 111 15.11 -2.97 0.06
C ASP A 111 16.53 -2.84 -0.52
N ILE A 112 16.67 -2.92 -1.84
CA ILE A 112 17.96 -2.89 -2.54
C ILE A 112 17.85 -1.96 -3.76
N PHE A 113 18.72 -0.96 -3.81
CA PHE A 113 18.85 -0.04 -4.93
C PHE A 113 20.17 -0.26 -5.66
N VAL A 114 20.12 -0.57 -6.94
CA VAL A 114 21.29 -0.53 -7.82
C VAL A 114 21.38 0.87 -8.40
N ILE A 115 22.48 1.57 -8.17
CA ILE A 115 22.66 2.94 -8.65
C ILE A 115 23.71 2.89 -9.74
N LEU A 116 23.34 3.30 -10.94
CA LEU A 116 24.20 3.37 -12.12
C LEU A 116 24.57 4.84 -12.35
N GLY A 117 25.84 5.15 -12.54
CA GLY A 117 26.27 6.52 -12.85
C GLY A 117 27.55 6.56 -13.69
N PRO A 118 27.92 7.72 -14.25
CA PRO A 118 29.23 7.91 -14.86
C PRO A 118 30.36 7.91 -13.81
N ASP A 119 31.54 7.45 -14.21
CA ASP A 119 32.82 7.83 -13.61
C ASP A 119 33.28 9.14 -14.25
N HIS A 120 32.90 10.29 -13.68
CA HIS A 120 33.17 11.60 -14.27
C HIS A 120 34.66 11.91 -14.42
N PHE A 121 35.49 11.23 -13.61
CA PHE A 121 36.92 11.47 -13.54
C PHE A 121 37.74 10.41 -14.26
N GLU A 122 37.11 9.35 -14.78
CA GLU A 122 37.77 8.22 -15.45
C GLU A 122 38.90 7.63 -14.59
N ARG A 123 38.66 7.53 -13.27
CA ARG A 123 39.66 7.09 -12.28
C ARG A 123 39.67 5.58 -12.07
N GLY A 124 38.62 4.89 -12.49
CA GLY A 124 38.52 3.43 -12.40
C GLY A 124 39.71 2.70 -13.05
N TYR A 125 40.21 1.67 -12.38
CA TYR A 125 41.19 0.76 -12.98
C TYR A 125 40.60 -0.07 -14.13
N THR A 126 39.27 -0.21 -14.15
CA THR A 126 38.51 -0.96 -15.15
C THR A 126 37.28 -0.17 -15.58
N SER A 127 36.67 -0.60 -16.68
CA SER A 127 35.53 0.10 -17.28
C SER A 127 34.31 0.25 -16.37
N VAL A 128 34.09 -0.67 -15.42
CA VAL A 128 33.02 -0.55 -14.41
C VAL A 128 33.58 -0.84 -13.03
N SER A 129 33.26 0.02 -12.06
CA SER A 129 33.68 -0.12 -10.67
C SER A 129 32.49 -0.16 -9.70
N THR A 130 32.63 -0.90 -8.61
CA THR A 130 31.70 -1.01 -7.48
C THR A 130 32.43 -0.83 -6.14
N ALA A 131 31.68 -0.71 -5.05
CA ALA A 131 32.22 -0.51 -3.71
C ALA A 131 31.73 -1.58 -2.72
N PHE A 132 32.52 -1.84 -1.68
CA PHE A 132 32.14 -2.62 -0.51
C PHE A 132 31.95 -1.77 0.75
N TYR A 133 32.44 -0.54 0.73
CA TYR A 133 32.34 0.35 1.89
C TYR A 133 30.98 1.02 1.94
N PRO A 134 30.37 1.13 3.14
CA PRO A 134 29.12 1.83 3.31
C PRO A 134 29.31 3.32 2.98
N PHE A 135 28.24 3.93 2.48
CA PHE A 135 28.19 5.35 2.18
C PHE A 135 27.69 6.10 3.42
N ILE A 136 28.45 7.09 3.88
CA ILE A 136 28.00 8.00 4.95
C ILE A 136 27.36 9.20 4.28
N THR A 137 26.08 9.41 4.59
CA THR A 137 25.27 10.52 4.08
C THR A 137 24.87 11.46 5.21
N PRO A 138 24.33 12.65 4.90
CA PRO A 138 23.77 13.55 5.91
C PRO A 138 22.57 12.97 6.70
N PHE A 139 21.97 11.91 6.17
CA PHE A 139 20.84 11.18 6.76
C PHE A 139 21.26 9.86 7.42
N GLY A 140 22.57 9.57 7.46
CA GLY A 140 23.16 8.40 8.12
C GLY A 140 23.83 7.42 7.14
N GLU A 141 24.22 6.27 7.68
CA GLU A 141 24.92 5.22 6.94
C GLU A 141 23.98 4.45 6.00
N LEU A 142 24.41 4.28 4.76
CA LEU A 142 23.77 3.48 3.72
C LEU A 142 24.68 2.30 3.36
N LYS A 143 24.17 1.08 3.59
CA LYS A 143 24.97 -0.15 3.50
C LYS A 143 25.01 -0.72 2.10
N ILE A 144 26.05 -1.49 1.80
CA ILE A 144 26.20 -2.21 0.53
C ILE A 144 25.44 -3.56 0.58
N GLU A 145 24.79 -3.94 -0.52
CA GLU A 145 24.29 -5.29 -0.75
C GLU A 145 25.42 -6.20 -1.30
N ASN A 146 26.13 -6.84 -0.38
CA ASN A 146 27.32 -7.61 -0.70
C ASN A 146 27.04 -8.80 -1.64
N SER A 147 25.87 -9.46 -1.54
CA SER A 147 25.60 -10.67 -2.35
C SER A 147 25.61 -10.36 -3.84
N ILE A 148 24.94 -9.29 -4.25
CA ILE A 148 24.86 -8.87 -5.65
C ILE A 148 26.21 -8.30 -6.10
N THR A 149 26.86 -7.51 -5.24
CA THR A 149 28.20 -6.97 -5.51
C THR A 149 29.21 -8.09 -5.82
N GLU A 150 29.25 -9.16 -5.01
CA GLU A 150 30.13 -10.32 -5.23
C GLU A 150 29.87 -11.04 -6.56
N GLU A 151 28.61 -11.14 -6.98
CA GLU A 151 28.25 -11.74 -8.27
C GLU A 151 28.64 -10.86 -9.45
N LEU A 152 28.46 -9.55 -9.34
CA LEU A 152 28.92 -8.58 -10.34
C LEU A 152 30.44 -8.64 -10.52
N ILE A 153 31.18 -8.82 -9.43
CA ILE A 153 32.64 -8.93 -9.47
C ILE A 153 33.10 -10.17 -10.24
N LYS A 154 32.44 -11.31 -10.01
CA LYS A 154 32.70 -12.54 -10.77
C LYS A 154 32.42 -12.39 -12.27
N ASN A 155 31.63 -11.39 -12.66
CA ASN A 155 31.21 -11.11 -14.02
C ASN A 155 31.89 -9.89 -14.66
N GLY A 156 32.99 -9.40 -14.07
CA GLY A 156 33.89 -8.42 -14.69
C GLY A 156 33.78 -7.00 -14.15
N VAL A 157 32.97 -6.75 -13.12
CA VAL A 157 32.99 -5.49 -12.36
C VAL A 157 34.16 -5.49 -11.37
N ASN A 158 34.87 -4.38 -11.20
CA ASN A 158 35.97 -4.30 -10.24
C ASN A 158 35.56 -3.62 -8.94
N ILE A 159 36.18 -4.00 -7.82
CA ILE A 159 36.04 -3.28 -6.56
C ILE A 159 37.03 -2.12 -6.55
N ASP A 160 36.52 -0.92 -6.36
CA ASP A 160 37.35 0.25 -6.09
C ASP A 160 36.56 1.22 -5.20
N ASN A 161 36.91 1.32 -3.91
CA ASN A 161 36.22 2.23 -3.00
C ASN A 161 36.67 3.68 -3.17
N GLU A 162 37.85 3.93 -3.73
CA GLU A 162 38.45 5.26 -3.80
C GLU A 162 37.83 6.10 -4.92
N VAL A 163 37.42 5.47 -6.02
CA VAL A 163 36.77 6.16 -7.16
C VAL A 163 35.44 6.81 -6.79
N PHE A 164 34.75 6.30 -5.77
CA PHE A 164 33.50 6.88 -5.27
C PHE A 164 33.73 8.11 -4.38
N LYS A 165 34.96 8.34 -3.88
CA LYS A 165 35.25 9.56 -3.12
C LYS A 165 35.21 10.77 -4.05
N ASN A 166 34.38 11.75 -3.70
CA ASN A 166 34.08 12.95 -4.48
C ASN A 166 33.38 12.69 -5.83
N GLU A 167 32.95 11.45 -6.10
CA GLU A 167 32.05 11.16 -7.23
C GLU A 167 30.61 11.44 -6.79
N HIS A 168 29.94 12.32 -7.54
CA HIS A 168 28.64 12.86 -7.16
C HIS A 168 27.48 12.10 -7.80
N SER A 169 27.69 11.40 -8.93
CA SER A 169 26.64 10.65 -9.60
C SER A 169 25.94 9.68 -8.65
N ILE A 170 26.70 8.92 -7.86
CA ILE A 170 26.16 7.99 -6.87
C ILE A 170 25.76 8.69 -5.57
N GLY A 171 26.57 9.64 -5.12
CA GLY A 171 26.38 10.29 -3.82
C GLY A 171 25.05 11.06 -3.73
N VAL A 172 24.63 11.74 -4.81
CA VAL A 172 23.35 12.46 -4.87
C VAL A 172 22.16 11.50 -4.78
N GLN A 173 22.25 10.31 -5.38
CA GLN A 173 21.20 9.30 -5.26
C GLN A 173 21.18 8.71 -3.84
N ALA A 174 22.37 8.45 -3.27
CA ALA A 174 22.51 7.87 -1.93
C ALA A 174 21.85 8.71 -0.83
N ILE A 175 21.92 10.05 -0.87
CA ILE A 175 21.28 10.89 0.15
C ILE A 175 19.74 10.76 0.11
N LEU A 176 19.15 10.71 -1.08
CA LEU A 176 17.70 10.58 -1.28
C LEU A 176 17.21 9.19 -0.91
N ILE A 177 17.94 8.15 -1.31
CA ILE A 177 17.64 6.77 -0.93
C ILE A 177 17.68 6.64 0.59
N LYS A 178 18.72 7.16 1.26
CA LYS A 178 18.82 7.06 2.72
C LYS A 178 17.72 7.82 3.45
N SER A 179 17.33 8.98 2.94
CA SER A 179 16.27 9.81 3.53
C SER A 179 14.89 9.15 3.44
N LEU A 180 14.51 8.67 2.25
CA LEU A 180 13.17 8.12 1.98
C LEU A 180 13.04 6.61 2.28
N PHE A 181 14.13 5.85 2.17
CA PHE A 181 14.18 4.40 2.36
C PHE A 181 15.28 4.03 3.38
N PRO A 182 15.09 4.36 4.67
CA PRO A 182 16.18 4.33 5.67
C PRO A 182 16.80 2.95 5.92
N GLN A 183 16.10 1.87 5.56
CA GLN A 183 16.55 0.47 5.68
C GLN A 183 17.14 -0.10 4.38
N ALA A 184 17.11 0.66 3.29
CA ALA A 184 17.61 0.21 2.02
C ALA A 184 19.12 -0.05 2.04
N ARG A 185 19.56 -0.95 1.17
CA ARG A 185 20.96 -1.20 0.83
C ARG A 185 21.20 -0.81 -0.62
N ILE A 186 22.45 -0.55 -0.99
CA ILE A 186 22.80 -0.14 -2.35
C ILE A 186 23.83 -1.06 -3.01
N VAL A 187 23.79 -1.08 -4.33
CA VAL A 187 24.85 -1.62 -5.20
C VAL A 187 25.27 -0.48 -6.12
N PRO A 188 26.33 0.27 -5.78
CA PRO A 188 26.78 1.39 -6.60
C PRO A 188 27.64 0.88 -7.75
N LEU A 189 27.37 1.36 -8.97
CA LEU A 189 28.12 1.04 -10.18
C LEU A 189 28.42 2.33 -10.94
N ILE A 190 29.70 2.61 -11.13
CA ILE A 190 30.14 3.71 -12.00
C ILE A 190 30.78 3.18 -13.27
N PHE A 191 30.48 3.85 -14.38
CA PHE A 191 30.83 3.43 -15.73
C PHE A 191 31.77 4.44 -16.39
N GLN A 192 32.87 3.94 -16.94
CA GLN A 192 33.74 4.69 -17.85
C GLN A 192 33.08 4.83 -19.21
N LEU A 193 33.42 5.91 -19.94
CA LEU A 193 32.80 6.24 -21.22
C LEU A 193 32.94 5.16 -22.28
N ASN A 194 34.09 4.47 -22.31
CA ASN A 194 34.39 3.43 -23.29
C ASN A 194 34.02 2.01 -22.81
N THR A 195 33.06 1.88 -21.89
CA THR A 195 32.63 0.57 -21.38
C THR A 195 32.09 -0.31 -22.52
N ASP A 196 32.65 -1.51 -22.63
CA ASP A 196 32.31 -2.48 -23.66
C ASP A 196 30.91 -3.09 -23.49
N GLU A 197 30.21 -3.32 -24.60
CA GLU A 197 28.84 -3.85 -24.59
C GLU A 197 28.73 -5.25 -24.00
N ARG A 198 29.78 -6.08 -24.10
CA ARG A 198 29.79 -7.40 -23.47
C ARG A 198 29.71 -7.28 -21.96
N LEU A 199 30.43 -6.33 -21.36
CA LEU A 199 30.40 -6.12 -19.92
C LEU A 199 29.03 -5.58 -19.49
N ILE A 200 28.42 -4.67 -20.27
CA ILE A 200 27.05 -4.19 -20.04
C ILE A 200 26.06 -5.36 -20.04
N ASN A 201 26.13 -6.26 -21.02
CA ASN A 201 25.24 -7.41 -21.10
C ASN A 201 25.45 -8.40 -19.93
N ASN A 202 26.70 -8.67 -19.54
CA ASN A 202 26.99 -9.50 -18.38
C ASN A 202 26.38 -8.91 -17.09
N ILE A 203 26.49 -7.60 -16.88
CA ILE A 203 25.89 -6.92 -15.72
C ILE A 203 24.36 -7.04 -15.79
N ALA A 204 23.76 -6.84 -16.95
CA ALA A 204 22.32 -6.97 -17.13
C ALA A 204 21.81 -8.40 -16.78
N GLU A 205 22.55 -9.44 -17.18
CA GLU A 205 22.25 -10.83 -16.83
C GLU A 205 22.27 -11.06 -15.31
N VAL A 206 23.31 -10.61 -14.62
CA VAL A 206 23.40 -10.71 -13.15
C VAL A 206 22.22 -9.99 -12.49
N LEU A 207 21.92 -8.75 -12.88
CA LEU A 207 20.83 -7.98 -12.28
C LEU A 207 19.45 -8.60 -12.57
N ASN A 208 19.27 -9.26 -13.71
CA ASN A 208 18.03 -9.98 -14.03
C ASN A 208 17.78 -11.17 -13.08
N GLU A 209 18.82 -11.85 -12.59
CA GLU A 209 18.65 -12.91 -11.59
C GLU A 209 18.09 -12.40 -10.26
N HIS A 210 18.26 -11.12 -9.96
CA HIS A 210 17.78 -10.47 -8.74
C HIS A 210 16.59 -9.54 -8.96
N LYS A 211 15.98 -9.57 -10.16
CA LYS A 211 14.97 -8.57 -10.56
C LYS A 211 13.81 -8.42 -9.59
N ASP A 212 13.40 -9.47 -8.87
CA ASP A 212 12.27 -9.36 -7.94
C ASP A 212 12.61 -8.63 -6.61
N LYS A 213 13.89 -8.33 -6.37
CA LYS A 213 14.39 -7.74 -5.11
C LYS A 213 14.99 -6.35 -5.28
N ILE A 214 15.24 -5.91 -6.52
CA ILE A 214 16.02 -4.69 -6.78
C ILE A 214 15.20 -3.62 -7.50
N THR A 215 15.53 -2.38 -7.18
CA THR A 215 15.21 -1.20 -7.98
C THR A 215 16.49 -0.62 -8.57
N VAL A 216 16.50 -0.28 -9.85
CA VAL A 216 17.67 0.25 -10.56
C VAL A 216 17.44 1.70 -10.92
N ILE A 217 18.35 2.57 -10.51
CA ILE A 217 18.33 4.01 -10.78
C ILE A 217 19.52 4.36 -11.65
N SER A 218 19.25 4.88 -12.84
CA SER A 218 20.24 5.49 -13.72
C SER A 218 20.38 6.96 -13.39
N SER A 219 21.52 7.34 -12.81
CA SER A 219 21.91 8.71 -12.51
C SER A 219 22.66 9.31 -13.70
N VAL A 220 21.96 10.14 -14.48
CA VAL A 220 22.43 10.63 -15.77
C VAL A 220 22.00 12.08 -15.97
N ASP A 221 22.95 12.94 -16.30
CA ASP A 221 22.66 14.27 -16.84
C ASP A 221 22.67 14.20 -18.38
N PHE A 222 21.77 14.96 -19.01
CA PHE A 222 21.58 14.94 -20.47
C PHE A 222 22.47 15.98 -21.15
N SER A 223 21.94 16.81 -22.06
CA SER A 223 22.78 17.78 -22.78
C SER A 223 23.64 18.55 -21.78
N HIS A 224 24.94 18.67 -22.04
CA HIS A 224 25.88 19.17 -21.03
C HIS A 224 26.84 20.21 -21.64
N TYR A 225 27.06 21.32 -20.92
CA TYR A 225 27.90 22.43 -21.35
C TYR A 225 27.50 23.09 -22.69
N GLN A 226 26.21 23.01 -23.06
CA GLN A 226 25.70 23.61 -24.29
C GLN A 226 24.94 24.92 -24.03
N PRO A 227 24.91 25.86 -24.98
CA PRO A 227 23.96 26.97 -24.96
C PRO A 227 22.52 26.45 -24.92
N TYR A 228 21.65 27.12 -24.16
CA TYR A 228 20.29 26.65 -23.89
C TYR A 228 19.49 26.30 -25.16
N GLU A 229 19.58 27.12 -26.21
CA GLU A 229 18.86 26.89 -27.47
C GLU A 229 19.25 25.56 -28.14
N TYR A 230 20.52 25.15 -28.04
CA TYR A 230 20.99 23.88 -28.58
C TYR A 230 20.73 22.73 -27.61
N ALA A 231 20.91 22.96 -26.30
CA ALA A 231 20.59 21.99 -25.24
C ALA A 231 19.14 21.50 -25.34
N GLN A 232 18.19 22.41 -25.57
CA GLN A 232 16.77 22.06 -25.75
C GLN A 232 16.51 21.08 -26.89
N VAL A 233 17.28 21.16 -27.98
CA VAL A 233 17.15 20.24 -29.13
C VAL A 233 17.61 18.84 -28.70
N LEU A 234 18.80 18.76 -28.08
CA LEU A 234 19.38 17.50 -27.61
C LEU A 234 18.54 16.85 -26.51
N ASP A 235 18.02 17.62 -25.57
CA ASP A 235 17.16 17.14 -24.48
C ASP A 235 15.85 16.56 -25.03
N LYS A 236 15.26 17.19 -26.04
CA LYS A 236 14.05 16.69 -26.72
C LYS A 236 14.31 15.40 -27.49
N GLU A 237 15.45 15.29 -28.15
CA GLU A 237 15.87 14.06 -28.83
C GLU A 237 16.12 12.93 -27.83
N SER A 238 16.79 13.23 -26.71
CA SER A 238 17.01 12.30 -25.61
C SER A 238 15.71 11.77 -25.02
N LYS A 239 14.75 12.66 -24.76
CA LYS A 239 13.40 12.27 -24.31
C LYS A 239 12.73 11.34 -25.31
N LYS A 240 12.84 11.62 -26.61
CA LYS A 240 12.27 10.77 -27.66
C LYS A 240 12.94 9.40 -27.67
N MET A 241 14.26 9.33 -27.57
CA MET A 241 15.01 8.06 -27.51
C MET A 241 14.58 7.20 -26.31
N ILE A 242 14.42 7.79 -25.12
CA ILE A 242 13.89 7.10 -23.94
C ILE A 242 12.46 6.63 -24.18
N SER A 243 11.60 7.50 -24.72
CA SER A 243 10.19 7.18 -24.98
C SER A 243 10.00 6.02 -25.95
N ASP A 244 10.89 5.92 -26.93
CA ASP A 244 10.89 4.88 -27.96
C ASP A 244 11.73 3.64 -27.56
N PHE A 245 12.24 3.59 -26.32
CA PHE A 245 13.14 2.54 -25.83
C PHE A 245 14.41 2.35 -26.68
N ASN A 246 14.87 3.41 -27.36
CA ASN A 246 16.03 3.39 -28.24
C ASN A 246 17.31 3.80 -27.49
N PHE A 247 17.71 2.98 -26.51
CA PHE A 247 18.86 3.29 -25.65
C PHE A 247 20.22 3.11 -26.32
N ASP A 248 20.32 2.27 -27.35
CA ASP A 248 21.58 2.01 -28.06
C ASP A 248 22.06 3.21 -28.88
N SER A 249 21.19 4.17 -29.16
CA SER A 249 21.52 5.39 -29.91
C SER A 249 22.16 6.50 -29.06
N PHE A 250 22.21 6.35 -27.73
CA PHE A 250 22.83 7.36 -26.87
C PHE A 250 24.35 7.45 -27.11
N THR A 251 24.83 8.68 -27.20
CA THR A 251 26.24 9.04 -27.29
C THR A 251 26.54 10.17 -26.30
N LEU A 252 27.81 10.52 -26.14
CA LEU A 252 28.27 11.62 -25.29
C LEU A 252 27.71 13.00 -25.67
N GLU A 253 27.16 13.15 -26.87
CA GLU A 253 26.46 14.38 -27.27
C GLU A 253 25.17 14.59 -26.47
N TYR A 254 24.52 13.50 -26.10
CA TYR A 254 23.17 13.50 -25.52
C TYR A 254 23.16 13.33 -24.00
N ALA A 255 24.11 12.59 -23.45
CA ALA A 255 24.15 12.23 -22.04
C ALA A 255 25.58 11.99 -21.55
N ASP A 256 25.82 12.25 -20.27
CA ASP A 256 27.12 12.05 -19.63
C ASP A 256 27.50 10.57 -19.44
N SER A 257 26.52 9.66 -19.47
CA SER A 257 26.74 8.22 -19.30
C SER A 257 25.94 7.35 -20.29
N PRO A 258 26.33 7.31 -21.58
CA PRO A 258 25.72 6.40 -22.54
C PRO A 258 25.74 4.91 -22.11
N PRO A 259 26.81 4.36 -21.50
CA PRO A 259 26.81 2.98 -21.01
C PRO A 259 25.71 2.68 -19.99
N THR A 260 25.43 3.62 -19.08
CA THR A 260 24.37 3.49 -18.08
C THR A 260 22.98 3.42 -18.73
N LEU A 261 22.74 4.24 -19.75
CA LEU A 261 21.48 4.23 -20.51
C LEU A 261 21.32 2.94 -21.34
N LYS A 262 22.40 2.44 -21.95
CA LYS A 262 22.38 1.15 -22.65
C LYS A 262 22.05 -0.01 -21.71
N LEU A 263 22.66 -0.04 -20.51
CA LEU A 263 22.33 -1.05 -19.49
C LEU A 263 20.85 -0.98 -19.09
N LEU A 264 20.33 0.23 -18.84
CA LEU A 264 18.91 0.43 -18.57
C LEU A 264 18.02 -0.15 -19.67
N GLY A 265 18.36 0.05 -20.94
CA GLY A 265 17.63 -0.53 -22.07
C GLY A 265 17.61 -2.06 -22.08
N ARG A 266 18.72 -2.72 -21.69
CA ARG A 266 18.71 -4.19 -21.50
C ARG A 266 17.80 -4.61 -20.34
N LEU A 267 17.80 -3.83 -19.25
CA LEU A 267 16.99 -4.12 -18.07
C LEU A 267 15.50 -3.92 -18.32
N THR A 268 15.09 -2.95 -19.16
CA THR A 268 13.67 -2.79 -19.51
C THR A 268 13.10 -4.05 -20.14
N ASP A 269 13.87 -4.71 -21.00
CA ASP A 269 13.49 -5.99 -21.61
C ASP A 269 13.43 -7.11 -20.55
N PHE A 270 14.48 -7.29 -19.75
CA PHE A 270 14.53 -8.35 -18.73
C PHE A 270 13.47 -8.23 -17.64
N PHE A 271 13.09 -6.99 -17.30
CA PHE A 271 12.15 -6.70 -16.23
C PHE A 271 10.71 -6.64 -16.74
N ASN A 272 10.50 -6.73 -18.07
CA ASN A 272 9.25 -6.50 -18.78
C ASN A 272 8.64 -5.11 -18.51
N ALA A 273 9.49 -4.07 -18.39
CA ALA A 273 9.07 -2.70 -18.12
C ALA A 273 8.81 -1.95 -19.43
N ASP A 274 7.71 -2.29 -20.10
CA ASP A 274 7.34 -1.88 -21.47
C ASP A 274 6.56 -0.56 -21.54
N LYS A 275 6.32 0.09 -20.41
CA LYS A 275 5.59 1.36 -20.32
C LYS A 275 6.37 2.39 -19.53
N ILE A 276 6.14 3.67 -19.83
CA ILE A 276 6.76 4.78 -19.12
C ILE A 276 5.67 5.59 -18.43
N ALA A 277 5.76 5.68 -17.11
CA ALA A 277 4.96 6.61 -16.32
C ALA A 277 5.88 7.77 -15.94
N VAL A 278 5.60 8.94 -16.50
CA VAL A 278 6.32 10.21 -16.26
C VAL A 278 7.59 10.37 -17.10
N LEU A 279 7.62 11.46 -17.86
CA LEU A 279 8.75 11.97 -18.65
C LEU A 279 8.83 13.48 -18.40
N ASP A 280 9.08 13.84 -17.14
CA ASP A 280 9.35 15.25 -16.85
C ASP A 280 10.71 15.60 -17.44
N ILE A 281 10.81 16.79 -18.01
CA ILE A 281 12.03 17.30 -18.65
C ILE A 281 12.25 18.72 -18.18
N ALA A 282 13.45 18.98 -17.71
CA ALA A 282 13.87 20.29 -17.27
C ALA A 282 15.30 20.54 -17.71
N ASN A 283 15.75 21.77 -17.60
CA ASN A 283 17.11 22.14 -17.86
C ASN A 283 17.59 23.10 -16.74
N SER A 284 18.88 23.14 -16.47
CA SER A 284 19.51 24.08 -15.53
C SER A 284 19.08 25.54 -15.75
N TYR A 285 18.73 25.92 -16.99
CA TYR A 285 18.14 27.22 -17.32
C TYR A 285 16.84 27.46 -16.58
N ASP A 286 15.97 26.46 -16.45
CA ASP A 286 14.65 26.60 -15.83
C ASP A 286 14.76 27.05 -14.36
N PHE A 287 15.85 26.64 -13.70
CA PHE A 287 16.16 26.97 -12.30
C PHE A 287 17.04 28.21 -12.15
N THR A 288 18.04 28.41 -13.04
CA THR A 288 19.07 29.45 -12.87
C THR A 288 18.91 30.68 -13.76
N LYS A 289 18.13 30.55 -14.84
CA LYS A 289 17.98 31.53 -15.94
C LYS A 289 19.29 31.86 -16.68
N LYS A 290 20.36 31.09 -16.48
CA LYS A 290 21.62 31.22 -17.24
C LYS A 290 21.52 30.46 -18.56
N THR A 291 21.88 31.11 -19.66
CA THR A 291 21.72 30.57 -21.02
C THR A 291 22.95 29.86 -21.58
N ASN A 292 24.12 30.04 -20.96
CA ASN A 292 25.37 29.45 -21.40
C ASN A 292 25.74 28.27 -20.50
N ASN A 293 26.31 27.20 -21.07
CA ASN A 293 26.77 26.01 -20.37
C ASN A 293 25.68 25.37 -19.51
N THR A 294 24.54 25.12 -20.14
CA THR A 294 23.40 24.49 -19.48
C THR A 294 23.52 22.97 -19.44
N THR A 295 22.80 22.36 -18.48
CA THR A 295 22.66 20.91 -18.33
C THR A 295 21.19 20.50 -18.40
N GLY A 296 20.85 19.46 -19.18
CA GLY A 296 19.51 18.90 -19.30
C GLY A 296 19.21 17.80 -18.28
N TYR A 297 17.95 17.66 -17.87
CA TYR A 297 17.46 16.71 -16.88
C TYR A 297 16.22 15.98 -17.37
N ILE A 298 16.17 14.66 -17.19
CA ILE A 298 14.98 13.85 -17.51
C ILE A 298 14.68 12.93 -16.33
N ASN A 299 13.43 12.96 -15.88
CA ASN A 299 12.88 11.98 -14.95
C ASN A 299 12.02 11.01 -15.75
N ALA A 300 12.42 9.73 -15.75
CA ALA A 300 11.67 8.66 -16.39
C ALA A 300 11.49 7.48 -15.42
N LEU A 301 10.25 7.01 -15.21
CA LEU A 301 9.99 5.79 -14.46
C LEU A 301 9.40 4.73 -15.40
N PHE A 302 10.02 3.56 -15.42
CA PHE A 302 9.56 2.45 -16.25
C PHE A 302 8.66 1.55 -15.42
N THR A 303 7.46 1.36 -15.96
CA THR A 303 6.37 0.60 -15.37
C THR A 303 6.15 -0.66 -16.17
N LYS A 304 5.60 -1.67 -15.51
CA LYS A 304 5.01 -2.83 -16.15
C LYS A 304 3.59 -3.03 -15.67
N ASP A 305 2.77 -3.64 -16.53
CA ASP A 305 1.50 -4.21 -16.08
C ASP A 305 1.82 -5.34 -15.10
N TYR A 306 1.76 -5.03 -13.82
CA TYR A 306 1.96 -6.00 -12.76
C TYR A 306 0.62 -6.37 -12.18
N PRO A 307 0.23 -7.66 -12.19
CA PRO A 307 -0.88 -8.08 -11.37
C PRO A 307 -0.52 -7.69 -9.95
N LYS A 308 -1.42 -6.95 -9.29
CA LYS A 308 -1.32 -6.67 -7.86
C LYS A 308 -0.96 -8.01 -7.19
N HIS A 309 0.18 -8.19 -6.51
CA HIS A 309 0.42 -9.50 -5.84
C HIS A 309 -0.55 -9.70 -4.70
N SER A 310 -0.96 -8.59 -4.10
CA SER A 310 -1.90 -8.54 -3.01
C SER A 310 -3.05 -7.61 -3.31
N SER A 311 -4.23 -8.03 -2.86
CA SER A 311 -5.42 -7.20 -2.83
C SER A 311 -5.93 -7.10 -1.40
N THR A 312 -6.34 -5.89 -1.00
CA THR A 312 -6.90 -5.62 0.32
C THR A 312 -8.41 -5.48 0.20
N LEU A 313 -9.14 -6.24 1.01
CA LEU A 313 -10.58 -6.11 1.16
C LEU A 313 -10.90 -5.59 2.56
N MET A 314 -11.93 -4.77 2.69
CA MET A 314 -12.43 -4.29 3.98
C MET A 314 -13.90 -4.64 4.14
N PHE A 315 -14.24 -5.33 5.22
CA PHE A 315 -15.61 -5.63 5.60
C PHE A 315 -15.97 -4.82 6.83
N VAL A 316 -17.11 -4.14 6.81
CA VAL A 316 -17.57 -3.32 7.94
C VAL A 316 -18.82 -3.90 8.58
N GLY A 317 -19.10 -3.43 9.80
CA GLY A 317 -20.30 -3.74 10.58
C GLY A 317 -21.60 -3.15 10.03
N ASP A 318 -22.61 -3.08 10.90
CA ASP A 318 -23.97 -2.63 10.58
C ASP A 318 -24.03 -1.15 10.20
N ILE A 319 -24.70 -0.83 9.08
CA ILE A 319 -24.85 0.53 8.53
C ILE A 319 -26.33 0.91 8.52
N MET A 320 -26.76 1.72 9.49
CA MET A 320 -28.11 2.27 9.59
C MET A 320 -28.09 3.78 9.29
N LEU A 321 -28.61 4.16 8.12
CA LEU A 321 -28.57 5.54 7.58
C LEU A 321 -29.88 6.32 7.82
N SER A 322 -30.73 5.84 8.71
CA SER A 322 -32.02 6.45 9.05
C SER A 322 -32.00 7.05 10.46
N ARG A 323 -33.17 7.35 11.03
CA ARG A 323 -33.32 7.92 12.38
C ARG A 323 -32.38 9.10 12.62
N SER A 324 -31.69 9.17 13.76
CA SER A 324 -30.82 10.29 14.12
C SER A 324 -29.62 10.44 13.18
N VAL A 325 -29.14 9.37 12.55
CA VAL A 325 -28.12 9.46 11.49
C VAL A 325 -28.67 10.21 10.27
N GLY A 326 -29.86 9.82 9.82
CA GLY A 326 -30.57 10.46 8.72
C GLY A 326 -30.96 11.92 9.00
N GLU A 327 -31.44 12.21 10.21
CA GLU A 327 -31.74 13.57 10.67
C GLU A 327 -30.48 14.43 10.71
N LYS A 328 -29.35 13.88 11.16
CA LYS A 328 -28.06 14.58 11.16
C LYS A 328 -27.61 14.90 9.74
N MET A 329 -27.65 13.95 8.79
CA MET A 329 -27.34 14.20 7.37
C MET A 329 -28.20 15.32 6.79
N LYS A 330 -29.51 15.31 7.06
CA LYS A 330 -30.46 16.34 6.59
C LYS A 330 -30.16 17.71 7.19
N LYS A 331 -29.91 17.76 8.51
CA LYS A 331 -29.63 18.99 9.24
C LYS A 331 -28.35 19.66 8.76
N GLU A 332 -27.29 18.88 8.54
CA GLU A 332 -26.00 19.38 8.03
C GLU A 332 -26.03 19.64 6.51
N ASN A 333 -27.12 19.26 5.83
CA ASN A 333 -27.22 19.24 4.37
C ASN A 333 -26.01 18.57 3.70
N ASN A 334 -25.52 17.48 4.30
CA ASN A 334 -24.35 16.75 3.87
C ASN A 334 -24.59 15.24 4.00
N TRP A 335 -24.88 14.59 2.88
CA TRP A 335 -25.20 13.16 2.82
C TRP A 335 -23.96 12.26 2.94
N ARG A 336 -22.76 12.84 2.91
CA ARG A 336 -21.49 12.16 3.18
C ARG A 336 -21.13 12.14 4.66
N TRP A 337 -21.88 12.89 5.46
CA TRP A 337 -21.59 13.14 6.87
C TRP A 337 -21.15 11.90 7.64
N PRO A 338 -21.85 10.75 7.58
CA PRO A 338 -21.51 9.60 8.42
C PRO A 338 -20.13 9.01 8.11
N PHE A 339 -19.53 9.31 6.96
CA PHE A 339 -18.30 8.67 6.50
C PHE A 339 -17.09 9.61 6.42
N LEU A 340 -17.24 10.90 6.76
CA LEU A 340 -16.16 11.90 6.59
C LEU A 340 -14.86 11.52 7.31
N GLU A 341 -14.95 10.88 8.47
CA GLU A 341 -13.81 10.53 9.32
C GLU A 341 -13.14 9.19 8.96
N ILE A 342 -13.72 8.42 8.02
CA ILE A 342 -13.25 7.05 7.71
C ILE A 342 -13.09 6.77 6.22
N ALA A 343 -13.69 7.58 5.35
CA ALA A 343 -13.77 7.30 3.92
C ALA A 343 -12.38 7.18 3.25
N ASP A 344 -11.40 7.96 3.68
CA ASP A 344 -10.05 7.90 3.10
C ASP A 344 -9.38 6.56 3.42
N TYR A 345 -9.57 6.03 4.63
CA TYR A 345 -9.07 4.70 5.01
C TYR A 345 -9.76 3.59 4.23
N LEU A 346 -11.09 3.64 4.08
CA LEU A 346 -11.84 2.64 3.30
C LEU A 346 -11.40 2.61 1.82
N LYS A 347 -11.10 3.76 1.24
CA LYS A 347 -10.63 3.88 -0.17
C LYS A 347 -9.22 3.33 -0.40
N GLU A 348 -8.48 2.97 0.64
CA GLU A 348 -7.22 2.25 0.49
C GLU A 348 -7.44 0.79 0.08
N ALA A 349 -8.64 0.23 0.34
CA ALA A 349 -8.99 -1.12 -0.06
C ALA A 349 -9.36 -1.20 -1.55
N ASP A 350 -9.08 -2.36 -2.15
CA ASP A 350 -9.53 -2.70 -3.51
C ASP A 350 -11.02 -3.03 -3.55
N LEU A 351 -11.58 -3.48 -2.42
CA LEU A 351 -12.99 -3.80 -2.26
C LEU A 351 -13.47 -3.49 -0.84
N VAL A 352 -14.56 -2.73 -0.73
CA VAL A 352 -15.26 -2.44 0.53
C VAL A 352 -16.65 -3.08 0.51
N PHE A 353 -16.92 -3.89 1.53
CA PHE A 353 -18.18 -4.59 1.76
C PHE A 353 -18.84 -4.09 3.06
N GLY A 354 -20.17 -3.94 3.07
CA GLY A 354 -20.92 -3.60 4.28
C GLY A 354 -22.26 -4.32 4.41
N ASN A 355 -22.87 -4.25 5.60
CA ASN A 355 -24.25 -4.70 5.82
C ASN A 355 -25.18 -3.48 5.89
N LEU A 356 -26.15 -3.41 4.97
CA LEU A 356 -27.11 -2.31 4.92
C LEU A 356 -28.32 -2.63 5.80
N GLU A 357 -28.48 -1.88 6.88
CA GLU A 357 -29.53 -2.10 7.85
C GLU A 357 -30.72 -1.16 7.63
N GLY A 358 -31.62 -1.64 6.77
CA GLY A 358 -32.85 -0.96 6.38
C GLY A 358 -32.86 -0.45 4.93
N PRO A 359 -34.05 -0.18 4.36
CA PRO A 359 -34.18 0.29 2.98
C PRO A 359 -33.68 1.73 2.81
N ILE A 360 -33.19 2.02 1.61
CA ILE A 360 -32.91 3.37 1.11
C ILE A 360 -34.01 3.69 0.09
N SER A 361 -35.02 4.46 0.47
CA SER A 361 -36.17 4.77 -0.39
C SER A 361 -37.00 5.91 0.18
N ASP A 362 -37.77 6.58 -0.67
CA ASP A 362 -38.84 7.50 -0.28
C ASP A 362 -40.25 6.89 -0.46
N LYS A 363 -40.34 5.62 -0.86
CA LYS A 363 -41.57 4.87 -1.12
C LYS A 363 -41.99 3.92 0.00
N GLY A 364 -43.14 3.28 -0.17
CA GLY A 364 -43.65 2.25 0.72
C GLY A 364 -44.40 2.78 1.95
N LYS A 365 -44.80 1.86 2.82
CA LYS A 365 -45.54 2.14 4.05
C LYS A 365 -44.91 1.41 5.22
N LYS A 366 -44.72 2.14 6.31
CA LYS A 366 -44.20 1.67 7.60
C LYS A 366 -44.92 0.38 8.06
N THR A 367 -44.18 -0.70 8.32
CA THR A 367 -44.74 -2.01 8.71
C THR A 367 -44.52 -2.39 10.17
N ASN A 368 -43.49 -1.83 10.84
CA ASN A 368 -43.02 -2.30 12.15
C ASN A 368 -43.00 -1.21 13.25
N GLY A 369 -43.88 -0.21 13.18
CA GLY A 369 -43.94 0.85 14.20
C GLY A 369 -42.61 1.63 14.31
N ASP A 370 -42.32 2.26 15.44
CA ASP A 370 -41.25 3.27 15.57
C ASP A 370 -39.81 2.77 15.32
N PHE A 371 -39.61 1.46 15.25
CA PHE A 371 -38.35 0.83 14.86
C PHE A 371 -38.23 0.54 13.36
N SER A 372 -39.14 1.08 12.53
CA SER A 372 -39.08 0.90 11.06
C SER A 372 -38.03 1.82 10.43
N PHE A 373 -36.93 1.25 9.96
CA PHE A 373 -35.85 2.01 9.33
C PHE A 373 -36.17 2.33 7.87
N ARG A 374 -35.84 3.55 7.44
CA ARG A 374 -35.80 3.94 6.03
C ARG A 374 -34.94 5.17 5.85
N ALA A 375 -33.82 5.00 5.18
CA ALA A 375 -32.94 6.10 4.83
C ALA A 375 -33.49 6.85 3.61
N ASP A 376 -33.22 8.16 3.56
CA ASP A 376 -33.52 8.99 2.40
C ASP A 376 -32.72 8.51 1.18
N PRO A 377 -33.28 8.50 -0.05
CA PRO A 377 -32.54 8.10 -1.25
C PRO A 377 -31.20 8.82 -1.43
N LYS A 378 -31.09 10.07 -0.96
CA LYS A 378 -29.83 10.83 -1.02
C LYS A 378 -28.69 10.24 -0.19
N ALA A 379 -28.98 9.37 0.79
CA ALA A 379 -27.97 8.67 1.58
C ALA A 379 -27.02 7.80 0.75
N ILE A 380 -27.42 7.43 -0.49
CA ILE A 380 -26.54 6.75 -1.45
C ILE A 380 -25.26 7.54 -1.74
N GLU A 381 -25.29 8.87 -1.62
CA GLU A 381 -24.11 9.72 -1.79
C GLU A 381 -23.01 9.37 -0.79
N GLY A 382 -23.37 9.11 0.46
CA GLY A 382 -22.41 8.73 1.50
C GLY A 382 -21.76 7.38 1.23
N LEU A 383 -22.54 6.38 0.81
CA LEU A 383 -22.04 5.05 0.46
C LEU A 383 -21.04 5.10 -0.71
N LYS A 384 -21.35 5.88 -1.76
CA LYS A 384 -20.42 6.09 -2.89
C LYS A 384 -19.18 6.85 -2.45
N TYR A 385 -19.35 7.89 -1.64
CA TYR A 385 -18.23 8.66 -1.12
C TYR A 385 -17.28 7.83 -0.26
N ALA A 386 -17.79 6.84 0.48
CA ALA A 386 -16.99 5.93 1.29
C ALA A 386 -16.33 4.78 0.49
N GLY A 387 -16.70 4.59 -0.79
CA GLY A 387 -16.11 3.58 -1.66
C GLY A 387 -16.73 2.19 -1.56
N PHE A 388 -17.97 2.06 -1.05
CA PHE A 388 -18.64 0.76 -0.98
C PHE A 388 -18.87 0.15 -2.36
N ASN A 389 -18.41 -1.10 -2.53
CA ASN A 389 -18.60 -1.86 -3.77
C ASN A 389 -19.79 -2.80 -3.68
N ILE A 390 -20.02 -3.43 -2.52
CA ILE A 390 -21.08 -4.41 -2.30
C ILE A 390 -21.71 -4.21 -0.93
N LEU A 391 -23.03 -4.33 -0.86
CA LEU A 391 -23.78 -4.36 0.39
C LEU A 391 -24.59 -5.65 0.53
N SER A 392 -24.56 -6.25 1.73
CA SER A 392 -25.60 -7.22 2.12
C SER A 392 -26.91 -6.47 2.36
N VAL A 393 -27.99 -6.99 1.78
CA VAL A 393 -29.37 -6.58 2.07
C VAL A 393 -30.19 -7.71 2.72
N ALA A 394 -29.57 -8.86 3.00
CA ALA A 394 -30.15 -9.91 3.83
C ALA A 394 -30.17 -9.46 5.28
N ASN A 395 -31.14 -8.61 5.61
CA ASN A 395 -31.20 -7.90 6.87
C ASN A 395 -32.64 -7.91 7.41
N ASN A 396 -32.80 -7.88 8.74
CA ASN A 396 -34.12 -7.91 9.36
C ASN A 396 -34.95 -6.64 9.09
N HIS A 397 -34.30 -5.51 8.85
CA HIS A 397 -34.92 -4.21 8.62
C HIS A 397 -35.19 -3.87 7.15
N ILE A 398 -34.73 -4.68 6.18
CA ILE A 398 -34.88 -4.36 4.74
C ILE A 398 -36.35 -4.24 4.31
N GLY A 399 -37.27 -4.91 5.02
CA GLY A 399 -38.71 -4.93 4.76
C GLY A 399 -39.54 -3.89 5.53
N ASP A 400 -38.93 -3.01 6.33
CA ASP A 400 -39.62 -2.13 7.29
C ASP A 400 -40.61 -1.13 6.66
N TRP A 401 -40.50 -0.90 5.36
CA TRP A 401 -41.41 -0.05 4.58
C TRP A 401 -42.11 -0.81 3.45
N GLY A 402 -42.17 -2.13 3.55
CA GLY A 402 -42.80 -2.98 2.54
C GLY A 402 -41.87 -3.33 1.38
N LYS A 403 -42.36 -4.21 0.50
CA LYS A 403 -41.63 -4.70 -0.67
C LYS A 403 -41.31 -3.59 -1.68
N GLU A 404 -42.17 -2.57 -1.76
CA GLU A 404 -41.94 -1.41 -2.63
C GLU A 404 -40.64 -0.68 -2.28
N ALA A 405 -40.39 -0.40 -0.99
CA ALA A 405 -39.17 0.26 -0.53
C ALA A 405 -37.93 -0.64 -0.68
N MET A 406 -38.10 -1.94 -0.47
CA MET A 406 -37.05 -2.94 -0.67
C MET A 406 -36.60 -3.01 -2.13
N GLU A 407 -37.54 -3.16 -3.07
CA GLU A 407 -37.27 -3.21 -4.50
C GLU A 407 -36.66 -1.89 -5.01
N ASP A 408 -37.13 -0.76 -4.49
CA ASP A 408 -36.56 0.56 -4.79
C ASP A 408 -35.11 0.69 -4.28
N THR A 409 -34.80 0.09 -3.13
CA THR A 409 -33.42 0.02 -2.60
C THR A 409 -32.51 -0.75 -3.56
N PHE A 410 -32.95 -1.92 -4.05
CA PHE A 410 -32.18 -2.72 -5.02
C PHE A 410 -31.89 -1.91 -6.29
N LYS A 411 -32.90 -1.19 -6.79
CA LYS A 411 -32.77 -0.30 -7.94
C LYS A 411 -31.75 0.82 -7.68
N ILE A 412 -31.86 1.52 -6.55
CA ILE A 412 -30.96 2.64 -6.20
C ILE A 412 -29.50 2.17 -6.08
N LEU A 413 -29.25 1.02 -5.46
CA LEU A 413 -27.90 0.45 -5.35
C LEU A 413 -27.33 0.13 -6.73
N LYS A 414 -28.11 -0.55 -7.58
CA LYS A 414 -27.71 -0.92 -8.94
C LYS A 414 -27.43 0.29 -9.84
N GLU A 415 -28.30 1.30 -9.83
CA GLU A 415 -28.11 2.54 -10.61
C GLU A 415 -26.87 3.34 -10.18
N ASN A 416 -26.36 3.08 -8.97
CA ASN A 416 -25.17 3.73 -8.43
C ASN A 416 -23.92 2.84 -8.45
N ASN A 417 -23.95 1.72 -9.17
CA ASN A 417 -22.86 0.74 -9.29
C ASN A 417 -22.41 0.13 -7.95
N ILE A 418 -23.33 0.01 -6.99
CA ILE A 418 -23.12 -0.74 -5.76
C ILE A 418 -23.85 -2.08 -5.91
N GLY A 419 -23.09 -3.18 -5.84
CA GLY A 419 -23.66 -4.52 -5.84
C GLY A 419 -24.48 -4.78 -4.58
N TYR A 420 -25.55 -5.56 -4.69
CA TYR A 420 -26.30 -6.04 -3.53
C TYR A 420 -26.46 -7.56 -3.58
N ILE A 421 -26.50 -8.19 -2.41
CA ILE A 421 -26.67 -9.64 -2.25
C ILE A 421 -27.59 -9.97 -1.09
N GLY A 422 -28.18 -11.17 -1.11
CA GLY A 422 -29.05 -11.64 -0.02
C GLY A 422 -30.48 -11.10 -0.08
N GLY A 423 -30.84 -10.44 -1.19
CA GLY A 423 -32.19 -10.00 -1.51
C GLY A 423 -32.37 -9.89 -3.02
N GLY A 424 -33.61 -9.97 -3.50
CA GLY A 424 -33.90 -9.92 -4.92
C GLY A 424 -35.39 -9.87 -5.24
N HIS A 425 -35.72 -9.69 -6.52
CA HIS A 425 -37.08 -9.67 -7.05
C HIS A 425 -37.72 -11.07 -7.11
N ASN A 426 -36.91 -12.12 -6.98
CA ASN A 426 -37.34 -13.51 -6.89
C ASN A 426 -36.31 -14.35 -6.13
N LYS A 427 -36.67 -15.61 -5.87
CA LYS A 427 -35.84 -16.59 -5.18
C LYS A 427 -34.45 -16.80 -5.81
N GLN A 428 -34.37 -16.83 -7.14
CA GLN A 428 -33.11 -17.08 -7.84
C GLN A 428 -32.13 -15.92 -7.63
N GLU A 429 -32.62 -14.70 -7.78
CA GLU A 429 -31.82 -13.48 -7.59
C GLU A 429 -31.40 -13.31 -6.13
N ALA A 430 -32.32 -13.47 -5.18
CA ALA A 430 -32.01 -13.33 -3.75
C ALA A 430 -30.87 -14.25 -3.30
N ARG A 431 -30.84 -15.48 -3.83
CA ARG A 431 -29.82 -16.51 -3.56
C ARG A 431 -28.59 -16.43 -4.45
N SER A 432 -28.54 -15.51 -5.40
CA SER A 432 -27.40 -15.38 -6.30
C SER A 432 -26.20 -14.78 -5.57
N PHE A 433 -25.00 -15.16 -6.01
CA PHE A 433 -23.77 -14.53 -5.57
C PHE A 433 -23.31 -13.50 -6.59
N ILE A 434 -22.67 -12.43 -6.12
CA ILE A 434 -21.86 -11.55 -6.96
C ILE A 434 -20.44 -12.08 -6.95
N THR A 435 -19.81 -12.16 -8.12
CA THR A 435 -18.37 -12.43 -8.24
C THR A 435 -17.65 -11.13 -8.60
N GLN A 436 -16.65 -10.75 -7.81
CA GLN A 436 -15.73 -9.66 -8.15
C GLN A 436 -14.36 -10.21 -8.49
N LYS A 437 -13.78 -9.70 -9.58
CA LYS A 437 -12.39 -9.96 -9.92
C LYS A 437 -11.55 -8.81 -9.35
N LEU A 438 -10.70 -9.12 -8.38
CA LEU A 438 -9.75 -8.18 -7.80
C LEU A 438 -8.63 -7.88 -8.81
N ASP A 439 -7.91 -6.78 -8.57
CA ASP A 439 -6.77 -6.35 -9.40
C ASP A 439 -5.63 -7.38 -9.42
N ASN A 440 -5.50 -8.21 -8.38
CA ASN A 440 -4.57 -9.35 -8.36
C ASN A 440 -5.03 -10.56 -9.20
N GLY A 441 -6.17 -10.45 -9.88
CA GLY A 441 -6.76 -11.50 -10.69
C GLY A 441 -7.60 -12.53 -9.91
N THR A 442 -7.60 -12.48 -8.58
CA THR A 442 -8.40 -13.36 -7.73
C THR A 442 -9.89 -13.06 -7.92
N LYS A 443 -10.70 -14.10 -8.08
CA LYS A 443 -12.16 -13.98 -8.10
C LYS A 443 -12.72 -14.30 -6.72
N ILE A 444 -13.47 -13.37 -6.14
CA ILE A 444 -14.17 -13.58 -4.88
C ILE A 444 -15.68 -13.58 -5.11
N ALA A 445 -16.38 -14.60 -4.61
CA ALA A 445 -17.83 -14.67 -4.59
C ALA A 445 -18.39 -14.23 -3.24
N PHE A 446 -19.49 -13.48 -3.24
CA PHE A 446 -20.18 -13.04 -2.04
C PHE A 446 -21.60 -13.58 -1.99
N LEU A 447 -21.95 -14.21 -0.87
CA LEU A 447 -23.30 -14.67 -0.54
C LEU A 447 -23.76 -13.98 0.75
N ALA A 448 -25.07 -13.79 0.92
CA ALA A 448 -25.61 -13.21 2.15
C ALA A 448 -26.95 -13.82 2.55
N TYR A 449 -27.17 -13.98 3.86
CA TYR A 449 -28.36 -14.64 4.39
C TYR A 449 -28.80 -14.05 5.74
N THR A 450 -30.09 -14.22 6.07
CA THR A 450 -30.62 -13.93 7.41
C THR A 450 -31.72 -14.91 7.82
N ASN A 451 -31.84 -15.18 9.12
CA ASN A 451 -32.95 -15.94 9.72
C ASN A 451 -33.80 -15.09 10.70
N LEU A 452 -33.61 -13.77 10.71
CA LEU A 452 -34.16 -12.88 11.75
C LEU A 452 -35.49 -12.23 11.37
N VAL A 453 -36.06 -12.62 10.23
CA VAL A 453 -37.38 -12.14 9.77
C VAL A 453 -38.42 -13.26 9.86
N SER A 454 -39.68 -13.00 9.54
CA SER A 454 -40.63 -14.09 9.26
C SER A 454 -40.35 -14.66 7.85
N ARG A 455 -40.63 -15.95 7.64
CA ARG A 455 -40.61 -16.61 6.32
C ARG A 455 -41.52 -15.92 5.28
N TYR A 456 -42.41 -15.02 5.70
CA TYR A 456 -43.13 -14.11 4.81
C TYR A 456 -42.20 -13.25 3.92
N TRP A 457 -41.03 -12.88 4.45
CA TRP A 457 -40.04 -12.05 3.78
C TRP A 457 -39.04 -12.85 2.93
N GLU A 458 -39.10 -14.19 2.97
CA GLU A 458 -38.30 -15.03 2.06
C GLU A 458 -38.75 -14.82 0.61
N ALA A 459 -37.78 -14.64 -0.29
CA ALA A 459 -38.05 -14.53 -1.72
C ALA A 459 -38.62 -15.84 -2.28
N LYS A 460 -39.61 -15.74 -3.17
CA LYS A 460 -40.22 -16.87 -3.90
C LYS A 460 -40.10 -16.63 -5.40
N ASP A 461 -40.54 -17.58 -6.22
CA ASP A 461 -40.28 -17.57 -7.67
C ASP A 461 -40.71 -16.28 -8.38
N ASN A 462 -41.79 -15.63 -7.94
CA ASN A 462 -42.28 -14.36 -8.49
C ASN A 462 -42.52 -13.31 -7.40
N ILE A 463 -41.82 -13.43 -6.27
CA ILE A 463 -42.06 -12.59 -5.10
C ILE A 463 -40.71 -12.15 -4.55
N SER A 464 -40.53 -10.82 -4.47
CA SER A 464 -39.34 -10.22 -3.88
C SER A 464 -39.20 -10.53 -2.39
N GLY A 465 -37.97 -10.57 -1.93
CA GLY A 465 -37.64 -10.86 -0.55
C GLY A 465 -36.14 -11.10 -0.33
N ILE A 466 -35.82 -11.66 0.83
CA ILE A 466 -34.45 -12.00 1.23
C ILE A 466 -34.11 -13.46 0.97
N ALA A 467 -32.81 -13.75 0.90
CA ALA A 467 -32.30 -15.10 1.01
C ALA A 467 -32.34 -15.56 2.46
N TRP A 468 -33.28 -16.45 2.76
CA TRP A 468 -33.40 -17.02 4.09
C TRP A 468 -32.20 -17.91 4.40
N LEU A 469 -31.65 -17.81 5.62
CA LEU A 469 -30.59 -18.68 6.10
C LEU A 469 -31.14 -20.10 6.34
N ASP A 470 -31.06 -20.91 5.29
CA ASP A 470 -31.44 -22.31 5.24
C ASP A 470 -30.22 -23.16 4.89
N GLU A 471 -29.95 -24.19 5.69
CA GLU A 471 -28.72 -24.97 5.60
C GLU A 471 -28.54 -25.60 4.21
N LYS A 472 -29.60 -26.22 3.66
CA LYS A 472 -29.53 -26.91 2.38
C LYS A 472 -29.31 -25.91 1.24
N GLN A 473 -30.04 -24.80 1.27
CA GLN A 473 -29.94 -23.77 0.24
C GLN A 473 -28.56 -23.12 0.24
N MET A 474 -28.03 -22.78 1.42
CA MET A 474 -26.69 -22.21 1.59
C MET A 474 -25.62 -23.14 1.02
N LYS A 475 -25.67 -24.45 1.34
CA LYS A 475 -24.72 -25.44 0.81
C LYS A 475 -24.77 -25.52 -0.72
N GLU A 476 -25.97 -25.57 -1.30
CA GLU A 476 -26.15 -25.58 -2.76
C GLU A 476 -25.57 -24.33 -3.44
N ASP A 477 -25.69 -23.17 -2.79
CA ASP A 477 -25.24 -21.90 -3.35
C ASP A 477 -23.72 -21.74 -3.24
N ILE A 478 -23.11 -22.17 -2.12
CA ILE A 478 -21.65 -22.23 -1.95
C ILE A 478 -21.04 -23.17 -2.99
N GLU A 479 -21.64 -24.35 -3.22
CA GLU A 479 -21.16 -25.30 -4.25
C GLU A 479 -21.23 -24.72 -5.67
N LYS A 480 -22.18 -23.82 -5.96
CA LYS A 480 -22.21 -23.09 -7.25
C LYS A 480 -21.13 -22.02 -7.29
N ALA A 481 -20.96 -21.25 -6.22
CA ALA A 481 -19.96 -20.19 -6.12
C ALA A 481 -18.53 -20.73 -6.27
N LYS A 482 -18.24 -21.90 -5.69
CA LYS A 482 -16.95 -22.61 -5.76
C LYS A 482 -16.49 -22.94 -7.18
N LYS A 483 -17.43 -23.07 -8.11
CA LYS A 483 -17.12 -23.34 -9.53
C LYS A 483 -16.70 -22.07 -10.29
N GLN A 484 -16.90 -20.89 -9.72
CA GLN A 484 -16.77 -19.60 -10.41
C GLN A 484 -15.85 -18.60 -9.68
N SER A 485 -15.37 -18.94 -8.49
CA SER A 485 -14.54 -18.09 -7.65
C SER A 485 -13.39 -18.87 -7.04
N ASP A 486 -12.32 -18.15 -6.69
CA ASP A 486 -11.20 -18.69 -5.94
C ASP A 486 -11.40 -18.54 -4.42
N ILE A 487 -12.12 -17.50 -3.99
CA ILE A 487 -12.47 -17.23 -2.59
C ILE A 487 -13.99 -17.04 -2.46
N ILE A 488 -14.59 -17.55 -1.39
CA ILE A 488 -16.01 -17.36 -1.08
C ILE A 488 -16.17 -16.69 0.29
N ALA A 489 -16.80 -15.51 0.31
CA ALA A 489 -17.21 -14.80 1.50
C ALA A 489 -18.73 -14.92 1.71
N VAL A 490 -19.16 -15.30 2.92
CA VAL A 490 -20.57 -15.45 3.27
C VAL A 490 -20.91 -14.47 4.41
N SER A 491 -21.77 -13.50 4.11
CA SER A 491 -22.33 -12.59 5.12
C SER A 491 -23.57 -13.22 5.78
N MET A 492 -23.66 -13.13 7.10
CA MET A 492 -24.79 -13.67 7.86
C MET A 492 -25.29 -12.64 8.87
N HIS A 493 -26.54 -12.20 8.70
CA HIS A 493 -27.21 -11.34 9.66
C HIS A 493 -28.05 -12.21 10.60
N PHE A 494 -27.51 -12.52 11.79
CA PHE A 494 -27.98 -13.59 12.68
C PHE A 494 -27.56 -13.39 14.15
N GLY A 495 -28.02 -14.26 15.05
CA GLY A 495 -27.65 -14.20 16.47
C GLY A 495 -28.58 -13.31 17.30
N GLU A 496 -28.15 -13.00 18.52
CA GLU A 496 -28.93 -12.27 19.53
C GLU A 496 -28.37 -10.87 19.74
N GLU A 497 -29.24 -9.87 19.79
CA GLU A 497 -28.83 -8.48 20.04
C GLU A 497 -28.07 -8.36 21.38
N TYR A 498 -26.98 -7.58 21.35
CA TYR A 498 -26.14 -7.19 22.48
C TYR A 498 -25.42 -8.32 23.21
N ASN A 499 -25.51 -9.57 22.72
CA ASN A 499 -24.73 -10.66 23.27
C ASN A 499 -23.30 -10.61 22.72
N ILE A 500 -22.31 -10.44 23.60
CA ILE A 500 -20.91 -10.30 23.23
C ILE A 500 -20.23 -11.63 22.81
N TYR A 501 -20.97 -12.74 22.90
CA TYR A 501 -20.52 -14.05 22.41
C TYR A 501 -21.53 -14.64 21.44
N HIS A 502 -21.01 -15.32 20.41
CA HIS A 502 -21.87 -16.04 19.47
C HIS A 502 -22.66 -17.18 20.15
N ASN A 503 -23.85 -17.46 19.63
CA ASN A 503 -24.66 -18.60 20.08
C ASN A 503 -24.45 -19.85 19.21
N LYS A 504 -25.05 -20.98 19.62
CA LYS A 504 -24.91 -22.27 18.92
C LYS A 504 -25.46 -22.25 17.49
N VAL A 505 -26.46 -21.43 17.20
CA VAL A 505 -27.04 -21.30 15.86
C VAL A 505 -26.06 -20.59 14.93
N GLN A 506 -25.45 -19.49 15.40
CA GLN A 506 -24.40 -18.79 14.67
C GLN A 506 -23.22 -19.73 14.38
N GLN A 507 -22.72 -20.45 15.39
CA GLN A 507 -21.62 -21.42 15.23
C GLN A 507 -21.96 -22.48 14.19
N PHE A 508 -23.16 -23.06 14.28
CA PHE A 508 -23.60 -24.11 13.37
C PHE A 508 -23.58 -23.64 11.92
N PHE A 509 -24.22 -22.52 11.60
CA PHE A 509 -24.28 -22.02 10.22
C PHE A 509 -22.91 -21.54 9.72
N ALA A 510 -22.15 -20.81 10.53
CA ALA A 510 -20.84 -20.30 10.13
C ALA A 510 -19.85 -21.43 9.83
N ARG A 511 -19.72 -22.42 10.74
CA ARG A 511 -18.87 -23.58 10.51
C ARG A 511 -19.37 -24.44 9.35
N THR A 512 -20.69 -24.57 9.18
CA THR A 512 -21.27 -25.27 8.02
C THR A 512 -20.90 -24.61 6.70
N ALA A 513 -20.87 -23.28 6.63
CA ALA A 513 -20.43 -22.56 5.43
C ALA A 513 -18.96 -22.88 5.12
N ILE A 514 -18.07 -22.81 6.11
CA ILE A 514 -16.65 -23.15 5.94
C ILE A 514 -16.48 -24.62 5.51
N ASP A 515 -17.22 -25.54 6.14
CA ASP A 515 -17.19 -26.97 5.81
C ASP A 515 -17.61 -27.28 4.37
N ASN A 516 -18.34 -26.37 3.71
CA ASN A 516 -18.80 -26.52 2.33
C ASN A 516 -18.01 -25.65 1.34
N GLY A 517 -16.93 -25.01 1.79
CA GLY A 517 -15.98 -24.31 0.92
C GLY A 517 -16.03 -22.79 0.99
N ALA A 518 -16.72 -22.20 1.96
CA ALA A 518 -16.49 -20.79 2.27
C ALA A 518 -15.11 -20.59 2.92
N ASP A 519 -14.44 -19.49 2.58
CA ASP A 519 -13.14 -19.11 3.16
C ASP A 519 -13.32 -18.09 4.29
N LEU A 520 -14.41 -17.30 4.21
CA LEU A 520 -14.68 -16.21 5.14
C LEU A 520 -16.18 -16.14 5.46
N VAL A 521 -16.52 -16.05 6.75
CA VAL A 521 -17.87 -15.73 7.23
C VAL A 521 -17.83 -14.40 7.97
N ILE A 522 -18.74 -13.48 7.59
CA ILE A 522 -18.87 -12.16 8.18
C ILE A 522 -20.25 -12.02 8.82
N GLY A 523 -20.28 -11.97 10.14
CA GLY A 523 -21.48 -11.82 10.93
C GLY A 523 -21.84 -10.37 11.24
N HIS A 524 -23.15 -10.15 11.38
CA HIS A 524 -23.83 -8.87 11.63
C HIS A 524 -25.07 -9.13 12.49
N HIS A 525 -25.72 -8.07 13.02
CA HIS A 525 -26.94 -8.05 13.86
C HIS A 525 -26.73 -7.87 15.38
N PRO A 526 -25.78 -8.52 16.08
CA PRO A 526 -25.67 -8.36 17.52
C PRO A 526 -25.42 -6.92 18.00
N HIS A 527 -25.09 -5.98 17.08
CA HIS A 527 -24.74 -4.58 17.35
C HIS A 527 -23.50 -4.39 18.24
N VAL A 528 -22.84 -5.48 18.63
CA VAL A 528 -21.62 -5.53 19.42
C VAL A 528 -20.61 -6.44 18.73
N ILE A 529 -19.34 -6.22 18.98
CA ILE A 529 -18.26 -7.06 18.46
C ILE A 529 -18.35 -8.44 19.12
N GLN A 530 -18.36 -9.50 18.31
CA GLN A 530 -18.18 -10.89 18.76
C GLN A 530 -16.82 -11.41 18.28
N GLU A 531 -16.42 -12.59 18.77
CA GLU A 531 -15.11 -13.15 18.50
C GLU A 531 -14.86 -13.48 17.02
N ILE A 532 -13.58 -13.53 16.67
CA ILE A 532 -13.10 -14.04 15.39
C ILE A 532 -12.50 -15.42 15.62
N GLU A 533 -13.01 -16.42 14.92
CA GLU A 533 -12.56 -17.80 14.98
C GLU A 533 -11.86 -18.17 13.67
N LYS A 534 -10.65 -18.72 13.77
CA LYS A 534 -10.07 -19.52 12.67
C LYS A 534 -10.57 -20.96 12.81
N TYR A 535 -11.37 -21.41 11.84
CA TYR A 535 -11.94 -22.75 11.81
C TYR A 535 -11.47 -23.47 10.54
N LYS A 536 -10.67 -24.52 10.71
CA LYS A 536 -9.93 -25.16 9.61
C LYS A 536 -9.09 -24.13 8.84
N GLU A 537 -9.25 -24.07 7.52
CA GLU A 537 -8.55 -23.12 6.65
C GLU A 537 -9.29 -21.77 6.50
N GLY A 538 -10.50 -21.65 7.06
CA GLY A 538 -11.34 -20.46 6.94
C GLY A 538 -11.39 -19.60 8.20
N TYR A 539 -11.92 -18.39 8.05
CA TYR A 539 -12.10 -17.41 9.13
C TYR A 539 -13.58 -17.06 9.32
N ILE A 540 -13.99 -16.90 10.58
CA ILE A 540 -15.35 -16.55 10.96
C ILE A 540 -15.27 -15.34 11.88
N ALA A 541 -15.79 -14.19 11.46
CA ALA A 541 -16.11 -13.09 12.36
C ALA A 541 -17.59 -13.18 12.72
N TYR A 542 -17.93 -13.51 13.98
CA TYR A 542 -19.33 -13.75 14.35
C TYR A 542 -20.18 -12.48 14.42
N SER A 543 -19.56 -11.33 14.67
CA SER A 543 -20.18 -10.01 14.55
C SER A 543 -19.10 -8.94 14.49
N LEU A 544 -19.18 -8.06 13.49
CA LEU A 544 -18.32 -6.86 13.42
C LEU A 544 -18.84 -5.68 14.26
N GLY A 545 -20.02 -5.80 14.88
CA GLY A 545 -20.68 -4.73 15.61
C GLY A 545 -21.21 -3.62 14.69
N ASN A 546 -21.51 -2.46 15.28
CA ASN A 546 -21.99 -1.31 14.53
C ASN A 546 -20.86 -0.60 13.77
N PHE A 547 -21.14 -0.13 12.54
CA PHE A 547 -20.26 0.76 11.78
C PHE A 547 -20.79 2.19 11.75
N VAL A 548 -22.04 2.38 11.33
CA VAL A 548 -22.76 3.66 11.38
C VAL A 548 -24.11 3.40 12.05
N PHE A 549 -24.31 3.92 13.26
CA PHE A 549 -25.53 3.70 14.03
C PHE A 549 -25.76 4.80 15.08
N ASP A 550 -27.01 4.97 15.53
CA ASP A 550 -27.41 5.89 16.60
C ASP A 550 -27.54 5.25 18.00
N GLN A 551 -27.08 4.01 18.19
CA GLN A 551 -27.13 3.27 19.46
C GLN A 551 -25.98 3.66 20.40
N LEU A 552 -26.06 4.85 20.99
CA LEU A 552 -25.01 5.41 21.86
C LEU A 552 -25.14 5.04 23.35
N PHE A 553 -25.96 4.06 23.70
CA PHE A 553 -26.32 3.77 25.09
C PHE A 553 -25.29 2.89 25.84
N SER A 554 -24.33 2.28 25.15
CA SER A 554 -23.29 1.45 25.75
C SER A 554 -21.93 1.62 25.04
N GLN A 555 -20.86 1.18 25.70
CA GLN A 555 -19.54 1.18 25.07
C GLN A 555 -19.48 0.15 23.93
N GLU A 556 -20.09 -1.00 24.14
CA GLU A 556 -20.10 -2.14 23.23
C GLU A 556 -20.79 -1.79 21.90
N THR A 557 -21.88 -1.01 21.95
CA THR A 557 -22.62 -0.58 20.74
C THR A 557 -22.00 0.64 20.04
N THR A 558 -21.04 1.31 20.67
CA THR A 558 -20.27 2.43 20.10
C THR A 558 -18.90 2.00 19.59
N GLN A 559 -18.60 0.71 19.61
CA GLN A 559 -17.39 0.11 19.06
C GLN A 559 -17.75 -0.88 17.96
N GLY A 560 -16.89 -0.96 16.96
CA GLY A 560 -17.03 -1.90 15.84
C GLY A 560 -15.68 -2.30 15.29
N LEU A 561 -15.71 -3.20 14.31
CA LEU A 561 -14.54 -3.64 13.56
C LEU A 561 -14.70 -3.32 12.07
N ILE A 562 -13.60 -2.89 11.46
CA ILE A 562 -13.32 -3.11 10.05
C ILE A 562 -12.46 -4.36 9.99
N LEU A 563 -12.93 -5.40 9.31
CA LEU A 563 -12.12 -6.59 9.03
C LEU A 563 -11.34 -6.36 7.74
N LYS A 564 -10.04 -6.08 7.87
CA LYS A 564 -9.14 -5.93 6.73
C LYS A 564 -8.57 -7.30 6.36
N VAL A 565 -8.75 -7.71 5.11
CA VAL A 565 -8.37 -9.03 4.61
C VAL A 565 -7.38 -8.85 3.48
N LEU A 566 -6.20 -9.46 3.62
CA LEU A 566 -5.17 -9.49 2.59
C LEU A 566 -5.30 -10.77 1.77
N VAL A 567 -5.44 -10.62 0.46
CA VAL A 567 -5.55 -11.72 -0.49
C VAL A 567 -4.35 -11.71 -1.42
N GLU A 568 -3.64 -12.84 -1.48
CA GLU A 568 -2.53 -13.06 -2.42
C GLU A 568 -2.58 -14.50 -2.92
N ASP A 569 -2.11 -14.75 -4.13
CA ASP A 569 -2.11 -16.07 -4.75
C ASP A 569 -3.47 -16.78 -4.68
N LYS A 570 -4.55 -16.01 -4.84
CA LYS A 570 -5.93 -16.50 -4.77
C LYS A 570 -6.36 -17.06 -3.41
N LYS A 571 -5.68 -16.68 -2.32
CA LYS A 571 -5.98 -17.12 -0.96
C LYS A 571 -5.95 -15.95 0.02
N ILE A 572 -6.65 -16.10 1.14
CA ILE A 572 -6.52 -15.20 2.29
C ILE A 572 -5.15 -15.46 2.94
N LYS A 573 -4.26 -14.47 2.93
CA LYS A 573 -2.94 -14.54 3.58
C LYS A 573 -2.97 -14.01 5.00
N ASP A 574 -3.68 -12.90 5.20
CA ASP A 574 -3.76 -12.24 6.49
C ASP A 574 -5.14 -11.62 6.71
N LEU A 575 -5.49 -11.45 7.98
CA LEU A 575 -6.75 -10.88 8.44
C LEU A 575 -6.49 -10.05 9.69
N GLU A 576 -6.75 -8.76 9.59
CA GLU A 576 -6.51 -7.76 10.61
C GLU A 576 -7.85 -7.14 11.07
N PRO A 577 -8.28 -7.37 12.32
CA PRO A 577 -9.44 -6.67 12.87
C PRO A 577 -9.03 -5.27 13.34
N VAL A 578 -9.49 -4.26 12.61
CA VAL A 578 -9.20 -2.85 12.89
C VAL A 578 -10.35 -2.25 13.68
N LYS A 579 -10.06 -1.76 14.89
CA LYS A 579 -11.08 -1.21 15.78
C LYS A 579 -11.49 0.19 15.36
N ILE A 580 -12.79 0.44 15.38
CA ILE A 580 -13.38 1.76 15.21
C ILE A 580 -14.19 2.17 16.44
N LYS A 581 -14.37 3.48 16.60
CA LYS A 581 -15.31 4.07 17.55
C LYS A 581 -16.31 4.94 16.83
N ILE A 582 -17.58 4.83 17.20
CA ILE A 582 -18.64 5.71 16.72
C ILE A 582 -18.72 6.91 17.65
N SER A 583 -18.64 8.11 17.08
CA SER A 583 -18.75 9.37 17.83
C SER A 583 -20.20 9.68 18.22
N ASN A 584 -20.39 10.68 19.08
CA ASN A 584 -21.72 11.21 19.40
C ASN A 584 -22.43 11.85 18.18
N SER A 585 -21.69 12.07 17.09
CA SER A 585 -22.21 12.54 15.80
C SER A 585 -22.44 11.39 14.80
N PHE A 586 -22.39 10.14 15.27
CA PHE A 586 -22.63 8.91 14.52
C PHE A 586 -21.61 8.62 13.41
N GLN A 587 -20.41 9.20 13.53
CA GLN A 587 -19.31 8.97 12.59
C GLN A 587 -18.35 7.92 13.18
N PRO A 588 -18.02 6.84 12.45
CA PRO A 588 -16.95 5.94 12.83
C PRO A 588 -15.60 6.60 12.56
N SER A 589 -14.64 6.38 13.45
CA SER A 589 -13.23 6.73 13.26
C SER A 589 -12.32 5.63 13.79
N LEU A 590 -11.11 5.54 13.25
CA LEU A 590 -10.12 4.55 13.68
C LEU A 590 -9.70 4.81 15.13
N ILE A 591 -9.63 3.73 15.92
CA ILE A 591 -8.97 3.78 17.22
C ILE A 591 -7.50 3.44 16.99
N PHE A 592 -6.68 4.47 16.72
CA PHE A 592 -5.23 4.29 16.71
C PHE A 592 -4.75 4.01 18.14
N GLY A 593 -4.27 2.79 18.37
CA GLY A 593 -3.74 2.37 19.66
C GLY A 593 -2.43 3.07 19.98
N ARG A 594 -2.38 3.70 21.16
CA ARG A 594 -1.19 3.81 21.99
C ARG A 594 -0.96 2.52 22.76
#